data_AF-A0A2J8AE13-F1
#
_entry.id   AF-A0A2J8AE13-F1
#
_cell.length_a   1.000
_cell.length_b   1.000
_cell.length_c   1.000
_cell.angle_alpha   90.00
_cell.angle_beta   90.00
_cell.angle_gamma   90.00
#
_symmetry.space_group_name_H-M   'P 1'
#
loop_
_entity.id
_entity.type
_entity.pdbx_description
1 polymer ?
#
loop_
_entity_poly.entity_id
_entity_poly.type
_entity_poly.pdbx_seq_one_letter_code
_entity_poly.pdbx_strand_id
1 'polypeptide(L)'
;MPCFQRINGAALACHRLHFFRVVQNHTDTALGNCSYLDTCRNMRTCKYVHYRPDPEPDVPGMGAEMARLRANVPKYLQALQDPQWINCDVRSFDMTVLGKFGVIMADPPWEIHQDLPYGTMKDDEMLNLNIGCLQDNGVIFVWVTGRAMELARECMAKWGYKRVDELIWVKTNQLQRLIRTGRTGHWLNHSKEHCLVGIKGSPQINSTLS
;
A
#
# COMPACT_ATOMS: atom_id res chain seq x y z
N MET A 1 8.20 0.76 -22.78
CA MET A 1 8.07 0.53 -24.24
C MET A 1 7.13 1.59 -24.79
N PRO A 2 7.42 2.21 -25.95
CA PRO A 2 6.41 3.01 -26.63
C PRO A 2 5.21 2.12 -26.93
N CYS A 3 4.00 2.61 -26.69
CA CYS A 3 2.81 1.90 -27.11
C CYS A 3 2.83 1.80 -28.65
N PHE A 4 2.88 0.58 -29.19
CA PHE A 4 2.90 0.31 -30.63
C PHE A 4 1.72 0.98 -31.37
N GLN A 5 0.68 1.39 -30.65
CA GLN A 5 -0.49 2.08 -31.19
C GLN A 5 -0.21 3.53 -31.66
N ARG A 6 0.91 4.16 -31.25
CA ARG A 6 1.32 5.49 -31.78
C ARG A 6 2.24 5.41 -33.00
N ILE A 7 2.67 4.22 -33.43
CA ILE A 7 3.63 4.06 -34.53
C ILE A 7 2.93 4.13 -35.92
N ASN A 8 1.61 3.92 -36.00
CA ASN A 8 0.89 3.80 -37.28
C ASN A 8 -0.38 4.66 -37.43
N GLY A 9 -0.44 5.85 -36.81
CA GLY A 9 -1.48 6.86 -37.13
C GLY A 9 -2.95 6.46 -36.89
N ALA A 10 -3.23 5.31 -36.28
CA ALA A 10 -4.57 4.87 -35.93
C ALA A 10 -4.74 4.94 -34.40
N ALA A 11 -5.54 5.90 -33.93
CA ALA A 11 -5.79 6.16 -32.53
C ALA A 11 -6.67 5.06 -31.90
N LEU A 12 -6.04 3.98 -31.45
CA LEU A 12 -6.61 3.17 -30.37
C LEU A 12 -6.12 3.75 -29.05
N ALA A 13 -7.06 4.25 -28.24
CA ALA A 13 -6.75 4.82 -26.95
C ALA A 13 -6.16 3.74 -26.02
N CYS A 14 -4.96 3.96 -25.49
CA CYS A 14 -4.34 3.04 -24.57
C CYS A 14 -4.69 3.40 -23.12
N HIS A 15 -5.14 2.41 -22.35
CA HIS A 15 -5.55 2.58 -20.95
C HIS A 15 -4.39 2.53 -19.94
N ARG A 16 -3.15 2.43 -20.39
CA ARG A 16 -1.96 2.34 -19.51
C ARG A 16 -1.26 3.68 -19.42
N LEU A 17 -0.62 3.94 -18.27
CA LEU A 17 0.23 5.12 -18.10
C LEU A 17 1.41 5.06 -19.06
N HIS A 18 1.62 6.14 -19.81
CA HIS A 18 2.70 6.27 -20.78
C HIS A 18 3.83 7.15 -20.25
N PHE A 19 5.04 6.87 -20.73
CA PHE A 19 6.23 7.64 -20.39
C PHE A 19 7.06 7.93 -21.64
N PHE A 20 7.51 9.17 -21.78
CA PHE A 20 8.51 9.55 -22.77
C PHE A 20 9.91 9.23 -22.27
N ARG A 21 10.69 8.54 -23.11
CA ARG A 21 12.11 8.30 -22.86
C ARG A 21 12.87 9.62 -23.03
N VAL A 22 13.62 10.02 -22.01
CA VAL A 22 14.48 11.20 -22.01
C VAL A 22 15.92 10.73 -22.21
N VAL A 23 16.48 11.02 -23.39
CA VAL A 23 17.88 10.74 -23.76
C VAL A 23 18.56 12.07 -24.03
N GLN A 24 19.60 12.39 -23.26
CA GLN A 24 20.42 13.59 -23.40
C GLN A 24 21.77 13.24 -24.04
N ASN A 25 22.56 14.24 -24.43
CA ASN A 25 23.85 14.03 -25.13
C ASN A 25 24.84 13.16 -24.34
N HIS A 26 24.80 13.22 -23.01
CA HIS A 26 25.64 12.39 -22.11
C HIS A 26 24.99 11.07 -21.71
N THR A 27 23.77 10.77 -22.17
CA THR A 27 23.08 9.52 -21.86
C THR A 27 23.63 8.38 -22.72
N ASP A 28 24.12 7.33 -22.08
CA ASP A 28 24.51 6.08 -22.70
C ASP A 28 23.37 5.06 -22.56
N THR A 29 22.77 4.73 -23.69
CA THR A 29 21.62 3.81 -23.73
C THR A 29 21.98 2.36 -23.39
N ALA A 30 23.26 1.97 -23.51
CA ALA A 30 23.73 0.62 -23.18
C ALA A 30 23.78 0.39 -21.66
N LEU A 31 23.94 1.45 -20.86
CA LEU A 31 23.94 1.39 -19.39
C LEU A 31 22.55 1.13 -18.79
N GLY A 32 21.50 1.22 -19.61
CA GLY A 32 20.11 1.03 -19.19
C GLY A 32 19.51 2.23 -18.46
N ASN A 33 18.54 1.97 -17.60
CA ASN A 33 17.66 3.00 -17.04
C ASN A 33 18.14 3.50 -15.69
N CYS A 34 17.98 4.80 -15.46
CA CYS A 34 18.26 5.43 -14.19
C CYS A 34 17.26 4.92 -13.15
N SER A 35 17.74 4.46 -11.99
CA SER A 35 16.87 4.04 -10.89
C SER A 35 16.00 5.16 -10.33
N TYR A 36 16.41 6.42 -10.51
CA TYR A 36 15.73 7.61 -9.98
C TYR A 36 14.85 8.34 -11.00
N LEU A 37 14.88 7.93 -12.28
CA LEU A 37 13.98 8.41 -13.33
C LEU A 37 13.83 9.94 -13.35
N ASP A 38 12.61 10.49 -13.28
CA ASP A 38 12.37 11.93 -13.29
C ASP A 38 12.86 12.67 -12.02
N THR A 39 13.11 11.94 -10.93
CA THR A 39 13.62 12.49 -9.65
C THR A 39 15.15 12.46 -9.51
N CYS A 40 15.89 12.15 -10.58
CA CYS A 40 17.36 12.11 -10.53
C CYS A 40 17.96 13.49 -10.21
N ARG A 41 18.69 13.59 -9.08
CA ARG A 41 19.36 14.84 -8.66
C ARG A 41 20.44 15.32 -9.62
N ASN A 42 21.00 14.41 -10.42
CA ASN A 42 22.08 14.68 -11.36
C ASN A 42 21.61 14.60 -12.80
N MET A 43 20.38 15.04 -13.11
CA MET A 43 19.79 14.83 -14.43
C MET A 43 20.67 15.37 -15.58
N ARG A 44 21.39 16.48 -15.35
CA ARG A 44 22.29 17.11 -16.32
C ARG A 44 23.61 16.37 -16.59
N THR A 45 23.96 15.38 -15.77
CA THR A 45 25.23 14.62 -15.90
C THR A 45 25.05 13.11 -15.81
N CYS A 46 23.86 12.63 -15.48
CA CYS A 46 23.55 11.22 -15.29
C CYS A 46 23.52 10.49 -16.64
N LYS A 47 24.40 9.49 -16.79
CA LYS A 47 24.56 8.71 -18.03
C LYS A 47 23.43 7.72 -18.31
N TYR A 48 22.55 7.45 -17.35
CA TYR A 48 21.47 6.48 -17.51
C TYR A 48 20.23 7.09 -18.18
N VAL A 49 19.41 6.25 -18.80
CA VAL A 49 18.17 6.65 -19.48
C VAL A 49 17.11 7.07 -18.45
N HIS A 50 16.48 8.24 -18.63
CA HIS A 50 15.39 8.72 -17.78
C HIS A 50 14.05 8.65 -18.52
N TYR A 51 12.96 8.83 -17.78
CA TYR A 51 11.60 8.81 -18.32
C TYR A 51 10.79 9.93 -17.67
N ARG A 52 9.85 10.52 -18.41
CA ARG A 52 8.86 11.49 -17.89
C ARG A 52 7.45 11.03 -18.24
N PRO A 53 6.44 11.25 -17.40
CA PRO A 53 5.05 10.93 -17.74
C PRO A 53 4.60 11.64 -19.02
N ASP A 54 3.73 10.99 -19.79
CA ASP A 54 3.03 11.62 -20.90
C ASP A 54 2.01 12.64 -20.34
N PRO A 55 2.12 13.95 -20.67
CA PRO A 55 1.18 14.95 -20.15
C PRO A 55 -0.20 14.85 -20.82
N GLU A 56 -0.34 14.10 -21.92
CA GLU A 56 -1.59 13.92 -22.66
C GLU A 56 -1.94 12.42 -22.75
N PRO A 57 -2.48 11.83 -21.66
CA PRO A 57 -2.90 10.43 -21.67
C PRO A 57 -4.13 10.24 -22.57
N ASP A 58 -4.17 9.13 -23.31
CA ASP A 58 -5.27 8.84 -24.26
C ASP A 58 -6.63 8.62 -23.57
N VAL A 59 -6.63 8.35 -22.26
CA VAL A 59 -7.84 8.23 -21.42
C VAL A 59 -7.64 8.87 -20.04
N PRO A 60 -8.72 9.33 -19.37
CA PRO A 60 -8.66 9.75 -17.98
C PRO A 60 -8.13 8.61 -17.10
N GLY A 61 -7.16 8.91 -16.24
CA GLY A 61 -6.37 7.92 -15.50
C GLY A 61 -7.15 7.07 -14.47
N MET A 62 -6.40 6.45 -13.56
CA MET A 62 -6.80 5.43 -12.57
C MET A 62 -8.12 5.68 -11.80
N GLY A 63 -8.61 6.93 -11.76
CA GLY A 63 -9.95 7.27 -11.26
C GLY A 63 -11.10 6.57 -12.01
N ALA A 64 -11.00 6.34 -13.32
CA ALA A 64 -12.02 5.63 -14.09
C ALA A 64 -12.04 4.11 -13.81
N GLU A 65 -10.87 3.53 -13.54
CA GLU A 65 -10.73 2.12 -13.13
C GLU A 65 -11.23 1.90 -11.69
N MET A 66 -10.94 2.84 -10.78
CA MET A 66 -11.54 2.85 -9.45
C MET A 66 -13.06 3.00 -9.48
N ALA A 67 -13.61 3.81 -10.41
CA ALA A 67 -15.05 3.92 -10.61
C ALA A 67 -15.66 2.60 -11.13
N ARG A 68 -14.96 1.87 -11.99
CA ARG A 68 -15.37 0.51 -12.42
C ARG A 68 -15.31 -0.51 -11.28
N LEU A 69 -14.28 -0.47 -10.44
CA LEU A 69 -14.19 -1.33 -9.26
C LEU A 69 -15.33 -1.08 -8.27
N ARG A 70 -15.73 0.19 -8.06
CA ARG A 70 -16.93 0.55 -7.27
C ARG A 70 -18.21 -0.08 -7.82
N ALA A 71 -18.36 -0.19 -9.15
CA ALA A 71 -19.54 -0.79 -9.77
C ALA A 71 -19.68 -2.30 -9.50
N ASN A 72 -18.59 -2.99 -9.20
CA ASN A 72 -18.57 -4.44 -8.93
C ASN A 72 -18.73 -4.79 -7.45
N VAL A 73 -18.82 -3.81 -6.54
CA VAL A 73 -19.09 -4.07 -5.12
C VAL A 73 -20.59 -4.34 -4.96
N PRO A 74 -21.00 -5.52 -4.43
CA PRO A 74 -22.40 -5.82 -4.17
C PRO A 74 -23.09 -4.70 -3.38
N LYS A 75 -24.34 -4.37 -3.69
CA LYS A 75 -25.08 -3.25 -3.05
C LYS A 75 -25.10 -3.31 -1.52
N TYR A 76 -25.11 -4.51 -0.94
CA TYR A 76 -25.08 -4.69 0.52
C TYR A 76 -23.68 -4.40 1.14
N LEU A 77 -22.62 -4.38 0.33
CA LEU A 77 -21.27 -3.96 0.68
C LEU A 77 -20.95 -2.52 0.24
N GLN A 78 -21.88 -1.85 -0.45
CA GLN A 78 -21.79 -0.40 -0.71
C GLN A 78 -22.15 0.33 0.58
N ALA A 79 -21.24 0.26 1.56
CA ALA A 79 -21.38 0.98 2.81
C ALA A 79 -21.10 2.46 2.55
N LEU A 80 -22.16 3.25 2.64
CA LEU A 80 -22.19 4.72 2.65
C LEU A 80 -21.87 5.37 1.28
N GLN A 81 -22.63 6.41 0.94
CA GLN A 81 -22.48 7.11 -0.34
C GLN A 81 -21.16 7.89 -0.42
N ASP A 82 -20.70 8.39 0.72
CA ASP A 82 -19.50 9.22 0.84
C ASP A 82 -18.53 8.71 1.92
N PRO A 83 -17.21 8.94 1.75
CA PRO A 83 -16.21 8.66 2.78
C PRO A 83 -16.49 9.43 4.08
N GLN A 84 -16.29 8.77 5.23
CA GLN A 84 -16.43 9.37 6.55
C GLN A 84 -15.12 9.25 7.34
N TRP A 85 -14.81 10.24 8.17
CA TRP A 85 -13.61 10.25 9.01
C TRP A 85 -13.85 10.98 10.33
N ILE A 86 -13.04 10.63 11.34
CA ILE A 86 -13.01 11.28 12.64
C ILE A 86 -11.54 11.54 12.98
N ASN A 87 -11.18 12.80 13.22
CA ASN A 87 -9.87 13.14 13.76
C ASN A 87 -9.92 13.00 15.28
N CYS A 88 -9.28 11.96 15.83
CA CYS A 88 -9.30 11.67 17.25
C CYS A 88 -8.01 10.98 17.71
N ASP A 89 -7.77 11.02 19.02
CA ASP A 89 -6.78 10.15 19.65
C ASP A 89 -7.40 8.78 19.92
N VAL A 90 -6.97 7.77 19.17
CA VAL A 90 -7.51 6.40 19.26
C VAL A 90 -7.28 5.75 20.62
N ARG A 91 -6.38 6.29 21.46
CA ARG A 91 -6.10 5.77 22.81
C ARG A 91 -7.22 6.09 23.79
N SER A 92 -7.90 7.23 23.60
CA SER A 92 -8.96 7.71 24.50
C SER A 92 -10.34 7.74 23.84
N PHE A 93 -10.40 7.58 22.52
CA PHE A 93 -11.66 7.56 21.77
C PHE A 93 -12.52 6.34 22.12
N ASP A 94 -13.80 6.58 22.42
CA ASP A 94 -14.78 5.52 22.63
C ASP A 94 -15.17 4.87 21.29
N MET A 95 -14.50 3.78 20.97
CA MET A 95 -14.74 3.01 19.74
C MET A 95 -16.13 2.36 19.67
N THR A 96 -16.85 2.24 20.79
CA THR A 96 -18.15 1.55 20.82
C THR A 96 -19.24 2.30 20.06
N VAL A 97 -19.09 3.62 19.89
CA VAL A 97 -20.04 4.46 19.15
C VAL A 97 -20.02 4.23 17.63
N LEU A 98 -18.97 3.60 17.11
CA LEU A 98 -18.79 3.37 15.67
C LEU A 98 -19.62 2.19 15.13
N GLY A 99 -20.14 1.34 16.01
CA GLY A 99 -20.83 0.11 15.63
C GLY A 99 -19.89 -1.03 15.29
N LYS A 100 -20.30 -1.91 14.36
CA LYS A 100 -19.60 -3.14 14.00
C LYS A 100 -19.15 -3.12 12.54
N PHE A 101 -17.97 -3.67 12.29
CA PHE A 101 -17.36 -3.75 10.97
C PHE A 101 -17.13 -5.20 10.57
N GLY A 102 -17.21 -5.49 9.26
CA GLY A 102 -16.83 -6.82 8.73
C GLY A 102 -15.35 -6.93 8.40
N VAL A 103 -14.69 -5.79 8.15
CA VAL A 103 -13.26 -5.69 7.86
C VAL A 103 -12.68 -4.50 8.63
N ILE A 104 -11.57 -4.73 9.31
CA ILE A 104 -10.77 -3.69 9.98
C ILE A 104 -9.36 -3.68 9.37
N MET A 105 -8.81 -2.50 9.12
CA MET A 105 -7.41 -2.34 8.71
C MET A 105 -6.73 -1.34 9.65
N ALA A 106 -5.53 -1.68 10.11
CA ALA A 106 -4.72 -0.83 10.97
C ALA A 106 -3.29 -0.75 10.47
N ASP A 107 -2.72 0.46 10.51
CA ASP A 107 -1.29 0.73 10.33
C ASP A 107 -0.76 1.51 11.53
N PRO A 108 -0.50 0.82 12.67
CA PRO A 108 -0.18 1.50 13.91
C PRO A 108 1.24 2.09 13.92
N PRO A 109 1.47 3.22 14.62
CA PRO A 109 2.79 3.83 14.76
C PRO A 109 3.61 3.07 15.82
N TRP A 110 4.01 1.84 15.52
CA TRP A 110 4.74 0.96 16.43
C TRP A 110 5.99 1.62 17.02
N GLU A 111 6.20 1.50 18.33
CA GLU A 111 7.48 1.82 18.95
C GLU A 111 8.52 0.77 18.55
N ILE A 112 9.42 1.15 17.65
CA ILE A 112 10.48 0.25 17.16
C ILE A 112 11.85 0.64 17.72
N HIS A 113 11.96 1.48 18.74
CA HIS A 113 13.25 1.95 19.28
C HIS A 113 14.20 2.48 18.19
N GLN A 114 13.67 3.35 17.34
CA GLN A 114 14.43 4.16 16.37
C GLN A 114 13.96 5.61 16.48
N ASP A 115 14.85 6.54 16.17
CA ASP A 115 14.48 7.95 16.02
C ASP A 115 13.64 8.09 14.75
N LEU A 116 12.34 8.25 14.94
CA LEU A 116 11.36 8.43 13.88
C LEU A 116 10.90 9.89 13.84
N PRO A 117 10.57 10.45 12.67
CA PRO A 117 10.12 11.84 12.54
C PRO A 117 8.66 12.04 12.99
N TYR A 118 8.08 11.08 13.70
CA TYR A 118 6.69 11.07 14.17
C TYR A 118 6.59 10.37 15.53
N GLY A 119 5.50 10.66 16.26
CA GLY A 119 5.22 10.02 17.55
C GLY A 119 4.85 8.55 17.39
N THR A 120 5.39 7.70 18.26
CA THR A 120 5.08 6.27 18.33
C THR A 120 4.12 5.96 19.47
N MET A 121 3.49 4.80 19.42
CA MET A 121 2.66 4.25 20.49
C MET A 121 3.42 3.17 21.22
N LYS A 122 3.43 3.23 22.56
CA LYS A 122 4.08 2.24 23.42
C LYS A 122 3.36 0.90 23.35
N ASP A 123 4.08 -0.17 23.66
CA ASP A 123 3.54 -1.54 23.64
C ASP A 123 2.28 -1.70 24.50
N ASP A 124 2.28 -1.14 25.72
CA ASP A 124 1.12 -1.17 26.62
C ASP A 124 -0.07 -0.39 26.06
N GLU A 125 0.17 0.75 25.41
CA GLU A 125 -0.89 1.55 24.77
C GLU A 125 -1.52 0.77 23.61
N MET A 126 -0.68 0.14 22.77
CA MET A 126 -1.13 -0.72 21.66
C MET A 126 -1.97 -1.89 22.16
N LEU A 127 -1.47 -2.62 23.17
CA LEU A 127 -2.18 -3.76 23.75
C LEU A 127 -3.52 -3.37 24.37
N ASN A 128 -3.67 -2.13 24.85
CA ASN A 128 -4.89 -1.67 25.54
C ASN A 128 -5.92 -1.03 24.60
N LEU A 129 -5.64 -0.91 23.29
CA LEU A 129 -6.64 -0.46 22.33
C LEU A 129 -7.85 -1.39 22.31
N ASN A 130 -9.05 -0.81 22.32
CA ASN A 130 -10.30 -1.56 22.34
C ASN A 130 -10.76 -2.01 20.93
N ILE A 131 -9.84 -2.49 20.10
CA ILE A 131 -10.16 -2.96 18.72
C ILE A 131 -11.13 -4.15 18.75
N GLY A 132 -11.08 -4.96 19.81
CA GLY A 132 -11.96 -6.10 19.98
C GLY A 132 -13.46 -5.74 19.96
N CYS A 133 -13.85 -4.54 20.40
CA CYS A 133 -15.26 -4.15 20.43
C CYS A 133 -15.86 -3.87 19.04
N LEU A 134 -15.02 -3.56 18.05
CA LEU A 134 -15.43 -3.14 16.71
C LEU A 134 -15.94 -4.29 15.83
N GLN A 135 -15.76 -5.55 16.23
CA GLN A 135 -16.07 -6.69 15.39
C GLN A 135 -16.47 -7.94 16.18
N ASP A 136 -17.58 -8.56 15.75
CA ASP A 136 -18.06 -9.84 16.29
C ASP A 136 -17.66 -11.00 15.37
N ASN A 137 -17.84 -10.84 14.06
CA ASN A 137 -17.42 -11.78 13.01
C ASN A 137 -16.80 -11.01 11.84
N GLY A 138 -15.58 -11.36 11.44
CA GLY A 138 -14.91 -10.70 10.31
C GLY A 138 -13.41 -10.93 10.24
N VAL A 139 -12.72 -10.06 9.50
CA VAL A 139 -11.27 -10.11 9.30
C VAL A 139 -10.58 -8.79 9.68
N ILE A 140 -9.34 -8.88 10.16
CA ILE A 140 -8.49 -7.74 10.44
C ILE A 140 -7.19 -7.83 9.64
N PHE A 141 -6.72 -6.69 9.15
CA PHE A 141 -5.43 -6.51 8.48
C PHE A 141 -4.57 -5.56 9.32
N VAL A 142 -3.40 -6.01 9.77
CA VAL A 142 -2.50 -5.22 10.61
C VAL A 142 -1.13 -5.11 9.95
N TRP A 143 -0.77 -3.90 9.52
CA TRP A 143 0.57 -3.62 9.02
C TRP A 143 1.58 -3.67 10.15
N VAL A 144 2.70 -4.33 9.89
CA VAL A 144 3.73 -4.61 10.88
C VAL A 144 5.12 -4.46 10.27
N THR A 145 6.00 -3.85 11.04
CA THR A 145 7.43 -3.84 10.76
C THR A 145 8.10 -5.02 11.48
N GLY A 146 9.31 -5.41 11.05
CA GLY A 146 9.96 -6.62 11.56
C GLY A 146 10.07 -6.73 13.08
N ARG A 147 10.25 -5.61 13.81
CA ARG A 147 10.32 -5.62 15.29
C ARG A 147 8.96 -5.64 15.98
N ALA A 148 7.90 -5.23 15.30
CA ALA A 148 6.54 -5.21 15.84
C ALA A 148 5.79 -6.53 15.56
N MET A 149 6.41 -7.49 14.85
CA MET A 149 5.75 -8.73 14.44
C MET A 149 5.21 -9.54 15.63
N GLU A 150 6.02 -9.69 16.68
CA GLU A 150 5.66 -10.46 17.88
C GLU A 150 4.58 -9.72 18.68
N LEU A 151 4.79 -8.42 18.96
CA LEU A 151 3.82 -7.58 19.65
C LEU A 151 2.46 -7.53 18.93
N ALA A 152 2.46 -7.43 17.60
CA ALA A 152 1.24 -7.41 16.82
C ALA A 152 0.47 -8.72 16.92
N ARG A 153 1.16 -9.87 16.99
CA ARG A 153 0.50 -11.18 17.23
C ARG A 153 -0.14 -11.22 18.62
N GLU A 154 0.52 -10.67 19.64
CA GLU A 154 -0.03 -10.55 20.99
C GLU A 154 -1.24 -9.62 21.03
N CYS A 155 -1.17 -8.46 20.37
CA CYS A 155 -2.28 -7.53 20.20
C CYS A 155 -3.48 -8.23 19.54
N MET A 156 -3.26 -8.92 18.42
CA MET A 156 -4.31 -9.66 17.72
C MET A 156 -4.97 -10.71 18.62
N ALA A 157 -4.17 -11.48 19.36
CA ALA A 157 -4.69 -12.47 20.30
C ALA A 157 -5.53 -11.80 21.40
N LYS A 158 -5.06 -10.70 22.00
CA LYS A 158 -5.77 -9.94 23.02
C LYS A 158 -7.07 -9.32 22.51
N TRP A 159 -7.10 -8.85 21.27
CA TRP A 159 -8.32 -8.32 20.62
C TRP A 159 -9.31 -9.40 20.17
N GLY A 160 -8.95 -10.68 20.32
CA GLY A 160 -9.79 -11.85 20.01
C GLY A 160 -9.67 -12.36 18.57
N TYR A 161 -8.56 -12.10 17.90
CA TYR A 161 -8.29 -12.56 16.54
C TYR A 161 -7.31 -13.73 16.52
N LYS A 162 -7.61 -14.72 15.70
CA LYS A 162 -6.66 -15.77 15.33
C LYS A 162 -5.98 -15.38 14.03
N ARG A 163 -4.65 -15.31 14.02
CA ARG A 163 -3.90 -15.11 12.77
C ARG A 163 -4.12 -16.30 11.84
N VAL A 164 -4.49 -16.03 10.59
CA VAL A 164 -4.76 -17.04 9.55
C VAL A 164 -3.84 -16.90 8.34
N ASP A 165 -3.37 -15.68 8.05
CA ASP A 165 -2.53 -15.41 6.89
C ASP A 165 -1.55 -14.26 7.15
N GLU A 166 -0.69 -14.01 6.16
CA GLU A 166 0.29 -12.93 6.15
C GLU A 166 0.51 -12.44 4.71
N LEU A 167 0.08 -11.21 4.43
CA LEU A 167 0.34 -10.55 3.17
C LEU A 167 1.73 -9.91 3.18
N ILE A 168 2.37 -9.92 2.02
CA ILE A 168 3.67 -9.31 1.81
C ILE A 168 3.56 -8.29 0.70
N TRP A 169 3.78 -7.02 1.04
CA TRP A 169 3.90 -5.96 0.04
C TRP A 169 5.35 -5.83 -0.39
N VAL A 170 5.63 -6.23 -1.63
CA VAL A 170 6.95 -6.09 -2.25
C VAL A 170 7.11 -4.67 -2.83
N LYS A 171 8.10 -3.93 -2.32
CA LYS A 171 8.41 -2.57 -2.75
C LYS A 171 9.23 -2.60 -4.04
N THR A 172 8.64 -2.06 -5.11
CA THR A 172 9.30 -1.91 -6.40
C THR A 172 9.47 -0.44 -6.75
N ASN A 173 10.48 -0.13 -7.56
CA ASN A 173 10.60 1.18 -8.20
C ASN A 173 9.66 1.28 -9.41
N GLN A 174 9.58 2.43 -10.06
CA GLN A 174 8.70 2.61 -11.23
C GLN A 174 9.12 1.73 -12.43
N LEU A 175 10.32 1.13 -12.41
CA LEU A 175 10.78 0.12 -13.38
C LEU A 175 10.43 -1.31 -12.97
N GLN A 176 9.60 -1.48 -11.94
CA GLN A 176 9.20 -2.77 -11.36
C GLN A 176 10.39 -3.60 -10.83
N ARG A 177 11.51 -2.94 -10.50
CA ARG A 177 12.68 -3.57 -9.90
C ARG A 177 12.64 -3.45 -8.39
N LEU A 178 13.14 -4.47 -7.71
CA LEU A 178 13.28 -4.45 -6.26
C LEU A 178 14.24 -3.34 -5.83
N ILE A 179 13.86 -2.64 -4.77
CA ILE A 179 14.71 -1.62 -4.15
C ILE A 179 15.77 -2.35 -3.33
N ARG A 180 16.99 -2.48 -3.87
CA ARG A 180 18.10 -3.23 -3.27
C ARG A 180 19.29 -2.36 -2.86
N THR A 181 19.27 -1.08 -3.19
CA THR A 181 20.37 -0.12 -2.93
C THR A 181 20.08 0.73 -1.69
N GLY A 182 21.11 1.02 -0.89
CA GLY A 182 21.00 1.74 0.39
C GLY A 182 21.07 0.82 1.61
N ARG A 183 21.00 1.38 2.82
CA ARG A 183 20.90 0.66 4.09
C ARG A 183 19.47 0.74 4.60
N THR A 184 18.61 -0.14 4.10
CA THR A 184 17.15 -0.12 4.34
C THR A 184 16.71 -1.04 5.49
N GLY A 185 17.62 -1.86 6.00
CA GLY A 185 17.43 -2.65 7.21
C GLY A 185 18.71 -2.75 8.02
N HIS A 186 18.63 -3.38 9.20
CA HIS A 186 19.76 -3.42 10.13
C HIS A 186 20.85 -4.39 9.67
N TRP A 187 20.45 -5.57 9.19
CA TRP A 187 21.33 -6.65 8.71
C TRP A 187 21.15 -6.94 7.22
N LEU A 188 19.91 -7.04 6.76
CA LEU A 188 19.54 -7.25 5.36
C LEU A 188 18.74 -6.05 4.85
N ASN A 189 18.79 -5.80 3.55
CA ASN A 189 17.95 -4.78 2.94
C ASN A 189 16.47 -5.20 2.97
N HIS A 190 15.61 -4.27 3.37
CA HIS A 190 14.17 -4.47 3.45
C HIS A 190 13.52 -3.97 2.16
N SER A 191 13.11 -4.89 1.29
CA SER A 191 12.35 -4.58 0.06
C SER A 191 10.88 -4.94 0.18
N LYS A 192 10.38 -5.16 1.39
CA LYS A 192 8.98 -5.55 1.64
C LYS A 192 8.47 -5.09 3.00
N GLU A 193 7.15 -5.02 3.10
CA GLU A 193 6.40 -4.86 4.35
C GLU A 193 5.45 -6.04 4.54
N HIS A 194 5.12 -6.32 5.80
CA HIS A 194 4.25 -7.42 6.19
C HIS A 194 2.92 -6.86 6.69
N CYS A 195 1.84 -7.55 6.36
CA CYS A 195 0.51 -7.27 6.89
C CYS A 195 -0.10 -8.58 7.40
N LEU A 196 -0.27 -8.70 8.72
CA LEU A 196 -0.89 -9.87 9.34
C LEU A 196 -2.39 -9.88 9.05
N VAL A 197 -2.93 -11.07 8.77
CA VAL A 197 -4.37 -11.26 8.56
C VAL A 197 -4.93 -12.10 9.70
N GLY A 198 -5.92 -11.56 10.40
CA GLY A 198 -6.61 -12.23 11.49
C GLY A 198 -8.08 -12.46 11.21
N ILE A 199 -8.62 -13.56 11.72
CA ILE A 199 -10.05 -13.85 11.70
C ILE A 199 -10.61 -13.78 13.12
N LYS A 200 -11.82 -13.26 13.27
CA LYS A 200 -12.59 -13.27 14.51
C LYS A 200 -13.96 -13.87 14.27
N GLY A 201 -14.41 -14.74 15.18
CA GLY A 201 -15.66 -15.46 15.05
C GLY A 201 -15.66 -16.45 13.86
N SER A 202 -16.79 -16.58 13.19
CA SER A 202 -17.00 -17.45 12.04
C SER A 202 -17.63 -16.66 10.87
N PRO A 203 -16.87 -15.76 10.23
CA PRO A 203 -17.40 -14.96 9.14
C PRO A 203 -17.77 -15.85 7.95
N GLN A 204 -18.85 -15.50 7.26
CA GLN A 204 -19.21 -16.15 6.01
C GLN A 204 -18.27 -15.68 4.90
N ILE A 205 -17.26 -16.49 4.61
CA ILE A 205 -16.31 -16.24 3.53
C ILE A 205 -16.88 -16.87 2.27
N ASN A 206 -17.04 -16.08 1.21
CA ASN A 206 -17.48 -16.59 -0.08
C ASN A 206 -16.37 -17.44 -0.70
N SER A 207 -16.51 -18.76 -0.65
CA SER A 207 -15.53 -19.74 -1.13
C SER A 207 -15.61 -20.00 -2.64
N THR A 208 -16.49 -19.31 -3.39
CA THR A 208 -16.78 -19.59 -4.80
C THR A 208 -15.81 -18.94 -5.80
N LEU A 209 -14.65 -18.45 -5.35
CA LEU A 209 -13.62 -17.82 -6.21
C LEU A 209 -12.38 -18.72 -6.43
N SER A 210 -12.50 -20.04 -6.22
CA SER A 210 -11.48 -21.02 -6.58
C SER A 210 -11.49 -21.37 -8.06
#